data_AF-A0A5C5XLP3-F1
#
_entry.id   AF-A0A5C5XLP3-F1
#
_cell.length_a   1.000
_cell.length_b   1.000
_cell.length_c   1.000
_cell.angle_alpha   90.00
_cell.angle_beta   90.00
_cell.angle_gamma   90.00
#
_symmetry.space_group_name_H-M   'P 1'
#
loop_
_entity.id
_entity.type
_entity.pdbx_description
1 polymer ?
#
loop_
_entity_poly.entity_id
_entity_poly.type
_entity_poly.pdbx_seq_one_letter_code
_entity_poly.pdbx_strand_id
1 'polypeptide(L)'
;MQTREKVLLIGLITVVLFWWARPVLLQSFLEPLNERKADVERIANTLEQKQLQQNLVLAATREMTNYQEQSLPADPYDAQRSYTAWLTDQLEAAGWAKNEVTPGKITRFEDLGSSVQVRVEGVATAANLSEFLANFDHSGMLHRLERLSIDSRSIQPGELLDISFTAEAIALKTSKRKDLDTVASTDNTPEIWSNFARRSPFSLLPPEVVMTPGIDIPTRIQVYPGDLLQEIISWSGFPAEAKLSVSLTGDKPAGLEYDESARELIWQTQTDTPLKEHLLALTVTNNDSAVSIRKEFVIDVRLPNATPTVQQPPTQNVFAGGMWQYQLQATDPDQPNQSLNYRIEGSPPAGLQLDSRSGRLQWSPAEDQVGQDIRLNIVVTDNGSPSKEARTSFNLSVKADLEPTTQLVGCLQVDGEWTAWFREKSSQDRFQLQLGDRLEVSRFQATISQINVDRIVLENENGQQVLRVGKLLTERQSAQ
;
A
#
# COMPACT_ATOMS: atom_id res chain seq x y z
N MET A 1 52.47 -26.56 -22.89
CA MET A 1 51.66 -25.51 -22.25
C MET A 1 52.40 -25.00 -21.03
N GLN A 2 52.91 -23.77 -21.09
CA GLN A 2 53.66 -23.16 -19.98
C GLN A 2 52.71 -22.81 -18.81
N THR A 3 53.24 -22.73 -17.59
CA THR A 3 52.49 -22.52 -16.34
C THR A 3 51.56 -21.30 -16.39
N ARG A 4 51.95 -20.26 -17.14
CA ARG A 4 51.15 -19.04 -17.37
C ARG A 4 49.92 -19.27 -18.25
N GLU A 5 50.01 -20.11 -19.27
CA GLU A 5 48.86 -20.47 -20.11
C GLU A 5 47.82 -21.28 -19.33
N LYS A 6 48.26 -22.15 -18.40
CA LYS A 6 47.33 -22.89 -17.52
C LYS A 6 46.60 -21.96 -16.55
N VAL A 7 47.25 -20.95 -15.98
CA VAL A 7 46.62 -19.99 -15.06
C VAL A 7 45.65 -19.07 -15.79
N LEU A 8 46.01 -18.61 -17.00
CA LEU A 8 45.12 -17.84 -17.87
C LEU A 8 43.90 -18.66 -18.31
N LEU A 9 44.10 -19.94 -18.66
CA LEU A 9 43.01 -20.83 -19.02
C LEU A 9 42.07 -21.11 -17.83
N ILE A 10 42.61 -21.32 -16.63
CA ILE A 10 41.81 -21.50 -15.40
C ILE A 10 41.04 -20.22 -15.08
N GLY A 11 41.69 -19.04 -15.17
CA GLY A 11 41.06 -17.74 -14.95
C GLY A 11 39.96 -17.43 -15.97
N LEU A 12 40.18 -17.77 -17.24
CA LEU A 12 39.18 -17.64 -18.28
C LEU A 12 38.01 -18.60 -18.05
N ILE A 13 38.28 -19.85 -17.64
CA ILE A 13 37.26 -20.83 -17.28
C ILE A 13 36.45 -20.38 -16.06
N THR A 14 37.06 -19.77 -15.04
CA THR A 14 36.30 -19.24 -13.88
C THR A 14 35.49 -18.00 -14.24
N VAL A 15 35.99 -17.09 -15.07
CA VAL A 15 35.22 -15.92 -15.54
C VAL A 15 34.06 -16.37 -16.42
N VAL A 16 34.29 -17.33 -17.32
CA VAL A 16 33.23 -17.92 -18.14
C VAL A 16 32.23 -18.66 -17.26
N LEU A 17 32.66 -19.47 -16.29
CA LEU A 17 31.78 -20.14 -15.31
C LEU A 17 31.00 -19.14 -14.47
N PHE A 18 31.59 -18.03 -14.05
CA PHE A 18 30.90 -16.98 -13.29
C PHE A 18 29.93 -16.21 -14.17
N TRP A 19 30.26 -15.94 -15.43
CA TRP A 19 29.35 -15.30 -16.39
C TRP A 19 28.18 -16.22 -16.77
N TRP A 20 28.42 -17.53 -16.81
CA TRP A 20 27.37 -18.55 -16.97
C TRP A 20 26.55 -18.77 -15.69
N ALA A 21 27.18 -18.72 -14.51
CA ALA A 21 26.53 -18.94 -13.22
C ALA A 21 25.86 -17.69 -12.64
N ARG A 22 26.24 -16.49 -13.06
CA ARG A 22 25.63 -15.21 -12.63
C ARG A 22 24.16 -15.06 -13.02
N PRO A 23 23.71 -15.35 -14.26
CA PRO A 23 22.29 -15.39 -14.56
C PRO A 23 21.60 -16.48 -13.74
N VAL A 24 22.24 -17.64 -13.53
CA VAL A 24 21.72 -18.70 -12.64
C VAL A 24 21.59 -18.22 -11.20
N LEU A 25 22.54 -17.47 -10.64
CA LEU A 25 22.51 -16.97 -9.25
C LEU A 25 21.50 -15.83 -9.05
N LEU A 26 21.43 -14.90 -10.01
CA LEU A 26 20.44 -13.81 -9.98
C LEU A 26 19.02 -14.35 -10.10
N GLN A 27 18.79 -15.31 -11.02
CA GLN A 27 17.49 -15.98 -11.17
C GLN A 27 17.18 -16.98 -10.05
N SER A 28 18.16 -17.72 -9.52
CA SER A 28 17.89 -18.79 -8.54
C SER A 28 17.83 -18.32 -7.09
N PHE A 29 18.33 -17.13 -6.75
CA PHE A 29 18.46 -16.69 -5.34
C PHE A 29 17.99 -15.26 -5.02
N LEU A 30 18.12 -14.30 -5.93
CA LEU A 30 17.70 -12.90 -5.69
C LEU A 30 16.30 -12.60 -6.23
N GLU A 31 15.94 -13.14 -7.40
CA GLU A 31 14.57 -13.10 -7.94
C GLU A 31 13.55 -13.71 -6.95
N PRO A 32 13.80 -14.88 -6.32
CA PRO A 32 12.90 -15.47 -5.33
C PRO A 32 12.68 -14.62 -4.08
N LEU A 33 13.54 -13.64 -3.76
CA LEU A 33 13.42 -12.82 -2.54
C LEU A 33 12.52 -11.59 -2.76
N ASN A 34 12.64 -10.93 -3.90
CA ASN A 34 11.72 -9.87 -4.31
C ASN A 34 10.38 -10.47 -4.76
N GLU A 35 10.39 -11.63 -5.42
CA GLU A 35 9.20 -12.43 -5.64
C GLU A 35 8.57 -12.82 -4.31
N ARG A 36 9.32 -13.29 -3.30
CA ARG A 36 8.74 -13.62 -1.98
C ARG A 36 8.13 -12.42 -1.25
N LYS A 37 8.69 -11.21 -1.36
CA LYS A 37 8.06 -10.02 -0.77
C LYS A 37 6.77 -9.62 -1.50
N ALA A 38 6.81 -9.59 -2.83
CA ALA A 38 5.62 -9.35 -3.64
C ALA A 38 4.58 -10.47 -3.46
N ASP A 39 5.02 -11.71 -3.24
CA ASP A 39 4.19 -12.86 -2.92
C ASP A 39 3.64 -12.75 -1.51
N VAL A 40 4.36 -12.21 -0.52
CA VAL A 40 3.82 -11.97 0.82
C VAL A 40 2.70 -10.92 0.77
N GLU A 41 2.88 -9.82 0.03
CA GLU A 41 1.80 -8.83 -0.17
C GLU A 41 0.64 -9.42 -0.99
N ARG A 42 0.95 -10.16 -2.06
CA ARG A 42 -0.08 -10.86 -2.87
C ARG A 42 -0.82 -11.89 -2.03
N ILE A 43 -0.13 -12.68 -1.20
CA ILE A 43 -0.70 -13.68 -0.30
C ILE A 43 -1.50 -12.99 0.80
N ALA A 44 -1.05 -11.86 1.35
CA ALA A 44 -1.80 -11.08 2.33
C ALA A 44 -3.11 -10.55 1.73
N ASN A 45 -3.06 -9.94 0.54
CA ASN A 45 -4.24 -9.48 -0.18
C ASN A 45 -5.15 -10.65 -0.59
N THR A 46 -4.57 -11.79 -1.01
CA THR A 46 -5.32 -13.01 -1.33
C THR A 46 -5.93 -13.63 -0.08
N LEU A 47 -5.27 -13.55 1.08
CA LEU A 47 -5.77 -14.04 2.36
C LEU A 47 -6.94 -13.19 2.83
N GLU A 48 -6.84 -11.86 2.70
CA GLU A 48 -7.93 -10.94 2.99
C GLU A 48 -9.12 -11.18 2.06
N GLN A 49 -8.89 -11.34 0.74
CA GLN A 49 -9.94 -11.71 -0.21
C GLN A 49 -10.54 -13.08 0.07
N LYS A 50 -9.73 -14.08 0.44
CA LYS A 50 -10.22 -15.41 0.83
C LYS A 50 -10.99 -15.37 2.14
N GLN A 51 -10.59 -14.54 3.10
CA GLN A 51 -11.32 -14.33 4.35
C GLN A 51 -12.67 -13.63 4.10
N LEU A 52 -12.69 -12.61 3.23
CA LEU A 52 -13.92 -11.97 2.78
C LEU A 52 -14.85 -12.98 2.08
N GLN A 53 -14.31 -13.77 1.14
CA GLN A 53 -15.05 -14.84 0.47
C GLN A 53 -15.54 -15.91 1.46
N GLN A 54 -14.73 -16.29 2.45
CA GLN A 54 -15.14 -17.23 3.49
C GLN A 54 -16.26 -16.65 4.35
N ASN A 55 -16.20 -15.38 4.72
CA ASN A 55 -17.26 -14.70 5.45
C ASN A 55 -18.55 -14.58 4.64
N LEU A 56 -18.43 -14.29 3.34
CA LEU A 56 -19.56 -14.26 2.40
C LEU A 56 -20.16 -15.65 2.21
N VAL A 57 -19.35 -16.70 2.10
CA VAL A 57 -19.81 -18.09 2.01
C VAL A 57 -20.45 -18.51 3.32
N LEU A 58 -19.91 -18.14 4.49
CA LEU A 58 -20.51 -18.42 5.79
C LEU A 58 -21.84 -17.68 5.96
N ALA A 59 -21.94 -16.42 5.51
CA ALA A 59 -23.19 -15.65 5.49
C ALA A 59 -24.20 -16.30 4.53
N ALA A 60 -23.80 -16.63 3.30
CA ALA A 60 -24.62 -17.34 2.33
C ALA A 60 -25.03 -18.74 2.81
N THR A 61 -24.20 -19.42 3.61
CA THR A 61 -24.51 -20.72 4.22
C THR A 61 -25.54 -20.57 5.35
N ARG A 62 -25.47 -19.49 6.14
CA ARG A 62 -26.50 -19.17 7.14
C ARG A 62 -27.83 -18.83 6.47
N GLU A 63 -27.81 -18.00 5.43
CA GLU A 63 -28.99 -17.71 4.59
C GLU A 63 -29.56 -18.97 3.95
N MET A 64 -28.70 -19.84 3.41
CA MET A 64 -29.12 -21.14 2.85
C MET A 64 -29.74 -22.05 3.91
N THR A 65 -29.24 -22.02 5.14
CA THR A 65 -29.83 -22.79 6.26
C THR A 65 -31.23 -22.27 6.59
N ASN A 66 -31.43 -20.94 6.62
CA ASN A 66 -32.75 -20.34 6.78
C ASN A 66 -33.68 -20.75 5.63
N TYR A 67 -33.23 -20.66 4.38
CA TYR A 67 -34.05 -21.08 3.23
C TYR A 67 -34.39 -22.58 3.25
N GLN A 68 -33.49 -23.44 3.72
CA GLN A 68 -33.77 -24.87 3.91
C GLN A 68 -34.84 -25.13 4.97
N GLU A 69 -34.90 -24.30 6.02
CA GLU A 69 -35.90 -24.41 7.08
C GLU A 69 -37.26 -23.85 6.65
N GLN A 70 -37.28 -22.79 5.83
CA GLN A 70 -38.47 -22.13 5.31
C GLN A 70 -39.06 -22.83 4.06
N SER A 71 -38.30 -23.72 3.42
CA SER A 71 -38.73 -24.44 2.23
C SER A 71 -39.73 -25.57 2.56
N LEU A 72 -40.57 -25.90 1.58
CA LEU A 72 -41.41 -27.09 1.61
C LEU A 72 -40.59 -28.40 1.64
N PRO A 73 -41.23 -29.55 1.89
CA PRO A 73 -40.57 -30.86 1.77
C PRO A 73 -39.82 -31.03 0.44
N ALA A 74 -38.69 -31.74 0.47
CA ALA A 74 -37.78 -31.79 -0.67
C ALA A 74 -38.36 -32.51 -1.91
N ASP A 75 -39.22 -33.52 -1.71
CA ASP A 75 -39.90 -34.20 -2.81
C ASP A 75 -41.05 -33.31 -3.33
N PRO A 76 -41.11 -33.03 -4.64
CA PRO A 76 -42.08 -32.08 -5.20
C PRO A 76 -43.54 -32.54 -5.09
N TYR A 77 -43.80 -33.85 -5.03
CA TYR A 77 -45.17 -34.36 -4.89
C TYR A 77 -45.62 -34.33 -3.43
N ASP A 78 -44.72 -34.66 -2.50
CA ASP A 78 -44.97 -34.48 -1.07
C ASP A 78 -45.13 -32.98 -0.72
N ALA A 79 -44.30 -32.12 -1.31
CA ALA A 79 -44.41 -30.67 -1.17
C ALA A 79 -45.77 -30.15 -1.62
N GLN A 80 -46.21 -30.54 -2.82
CA GLN A 80 -47.50 -30.09 -3.36
C GLN A 80 -48.66 -30.61 -2.51
N ARG A 81 -48.63 -31.88 -2.08
CA ARG A 81 -49.66 -32.46 -1.22
C ARG A 81 -49.73 -31.74 0.13
N SER A 82 -48.60 -31.59 0.81
CA SER A 82 -48.55 -30.95 2.12
C SER A 82 -48.94 -29.48 2.05
N TYR A 83 -48.54 -28.77 0.98
CA TYR A 83 -48.89 -27.37 0.79
C TYR A 83 -50.37 -27.15 0.46
N THR A 84 -50.97 -28.05 -0.35
CA THR A 84 -52.42 -28.07 -0.58
C THR A 84 -53.20 -28.32 0.72
N ALA A 85 -52.78 -29.29 1.53
CA ALA A 85 -53.39 -29.57 2.82
C ALA A 85 -53.30 -28.35 3.76
N TRP A 86 -52.10 -27.80 3.93
CA TRP A 86 -51.88 -26.63 4.77
C TRP A 86 -52.70 -25.41 4.32
N LEU A 87 -52.77 -25.11 3.01
CA LEU A 87 -53.61 -24.02 2.51
C LEU A 87 -55.09 -24.25 2.79
N THR A 88 -55.56 -25.49 2.70
CA THR A 88 -56.95 -25.84 3.04
C THR A 88 -57.21 -25.55 4.51
N ASP A 89 -56.33 -26.00 5.41
CA ASP A 89 -56.43 -25.76 6.85
C ASP A 89 -56.42 -24.26 7.19
N GLN A 90 -55.58 -23.46 6.52
CA GLN A 90 -55.53 -22.01 6.73
C GLN A 90 -56.81 -21.30 6.28
N LEU A 91 -57.40 -21.72 5.16
CA LEU A 91 -58.65 -21.13 4.65
C LEU A 91 -59.83 -21.50 5.55
N GLU A 92 -59.86 -22.74 6.06
CA GLU A 92 -60.86 -23.19 7.04
C GLU A 92 -60.72 -22.44 8.36
N ALA A 93 -59.49 -22.30 8.88
CA ALA A 93 -59.21 -21.55 10.10
C ALA A 93 -59.60 -20.07 9.98
N ALA A 94 -59.35 -19.46 8.81
CA ALA A 94 -59.77 -18.09 8.51
C ALA A 94 -61.28 -17.97 8.22
N GLY A 95 -62.08 -19.05 8.36
CA GLY A 95 -63.54 -19.00 8.27
C GLY A 95 -64.11 -18.87 6.85
N TRP A 96 -63.42 -19.37 5.82
CA TRP A 96 -63.90 -19.30 4.43
C TRP A 96 -65.12 -20.20 4.21
N ALA A 97 -66.22 -19.64 3.68
CA ALA A 97 -67.50 -20.34 3.57
C ALA A 97 -67.52 -21.43 2.49
N LYS A 98 -66.74 -21.23 1.42
CA LYS A 98 -66.47 -22.22 0.37
C LYS A 98 -65.04 -22.04 -0.10
N ASN A 99 -64.30 -23.13 -0.23
CA ASN A 99 -62.98 -23.12 -0.84
C ASN A 99 -62.82 -24.39 -1.68
N GLU A 100 -62.11 -24.25 -2.80
CA GLU A 100 -61.63 -25.32 -3.63
C GLU A 100 -60.13 -25.11 -3.80
N VAL A 101 -59.33 -26.04 -3.29
CA VAL A 101 -57.87 -26.00 -3.34
C VAL A 101 -57.40 -27.08 -4.29
N THR A 102 -56.87 -26.69 -5.44
CA THR A 102 -56.45 -27.62 -6.50
C THR A 102 -54.93 -27.58 -6.72
N PRO A 103 -54.28 -28.74 -6.85
CA PRO A 103 -52.87 -28.81 -7.25
C PRO A 103 -52.64 -28.15 -8.62
N GLY A 104 -51.63 -27.28 -8.70
CA GLY A 104 -51.21 -26.59 -9.92
C GLY A 104 -49.96 -27.19 -10.56
N LYS A 105 -49.22 -26.36 -11.29
CA LYS A 105 -47.98 -26.76 -11.98
C LYS A 105 -46.83 -26.99 -10.99
N ILE A 106 -46.02 -28.01 -11.27
CA ILE A 106 -44.71 -28.19 -10.65
C ILE A 106 -43.64 -27.80 -11.68
N THR A 107 -42.74 -26.89 -11.31
CA THR A 107 -41.60 -26.47 -12.14
C THR A 107 -40.30 -26.91 -11.47
N ARG A 108 -39.46 -27.67 -12.15
CA ARG A 108 -38.18 -28.14 -11.60
C ARG A 108 -37.05 -27.20 -11.98
N PHE A 109 -36.20 -26.88 -11.01
CA PHE A 109 -34.95 -26.14 -11.21
C PHE A 109 -33.79 -27.12 -11.14
N GLU A 110 -32.93 -27.11 -12.14
CA GLU A 110 -31.75 -27.95 -12.18
C GLU A 110 -30.88 -27.65 -10.94
N ASP A 111 -30.46 -28.71 -10.25
CA ASP A 111 -29.65 -28.69 -9.02
C ASP A 111 -30.20 -28.02 -7.75
N LEU A 112 -31.24 -27.18 -7.83
CA LEU A 112 -31.75 -26.42 -6.67
C LEU A 112 -32.98 -27.06 -5.99
N GLY A 113 -33.99 -27.45 -6.76
CA GLY A 113 -35.30 -27.76 -6.18
C GLY A 113 -36.43 -27.74 -7.20
N SER A 114 -37.64 -27.52 -6.71
CA SER A 114 -38.84 -27.33 -7.52
C SER A 114 -39.69 -26.19 -6.95
N SER A 115 -40.43 -25.47 -7.79
CA SER A 115 -41.59 -24.70 -7.34
C SER A 115 -42.86 -25.52 -7.53
N VAL A 116 -43.77 -25.41 -6.56
CA VAL A 116 -45.08 -26.04 -6.60
C VAL A 116 -46.14 -24.95 -6.54
N GLN A 117 -47.11 -25.02 -7.44
CA GLN A 117 -48.25 -24.13 -7.46
C GLN A 117 -49.49 -24.84 -6.90
N VAL A 118 -50.32 -24.08 -6.21
CA VAL A 118 -51.64 -24.47 -5.73
C VAL A 118 -52.62 -23.34 -6.07
N ARG A 119 -53.72 -23.69 -6.71
CA ARG A 119 -54.79 -22.74 -7.02
C ARG A 119 -55.87 -22.83 -5.97
N VAL A 120 -56.35 -21.68 -5.53
CA VAL A 120 -57.45 -21.56 -4.59
C VAL A 120 -58.54 -20.74 -5.24
N GLU A 121 -59.76 -21.25 -5.20
CA GLU A 121 -60.98 -20.53 -5.56
C GLU A 121 -61.95 -20.62 -4.38
N GLY A 122 -62.51 -19.51 -3.94
CA GLY A 122 -63.33 -19.51 -2.74
C GLY A 122 -64.17 -18.25 -2.56
N VAL A 123 -65.02 -18.31 -1.54
CA VAL A 123 -65.92 -17.22 -1.18
C VAL A 123 -65.72 -16.87 0.29
N ALA A 124 -65.33 -15.62 0.57
CA ALA A 124 -65.04 -15.16 1.93
C ALA A 124 -65.28 -13.65 2.08
N THR A 125 -65.40 -13.15 3.31
CA THR A 125 -65.47 -11.70 3.54
C THR A 125 -64.09 -11.06 3.44
N ALA A 126 -64.03 -9.74 3.30
CA ALA A 126 -62.77 -8.99 3.34
C ALA A 126 -61.97 -9.24 4.63
N ALA A 127 -62.63 -9.41 5.77
CA ALA A 127 -61.97 -9.70 7.05
C ALA A 127 -61.31 -11.09 7.05
N ASN A 128 -62.03 -12.12 6.58
CA ASN A 128 -61.50 -13.49 6.45
C ASN A 128 -60.33 -13.55 5.45
N LEU A 129 -60.39 -12.78 4.36
CA LEU A 129 -59.28 -12.66 3.42
C LEU A 129 -58.07 -11.97 4.05
N SER A 130 -58.26 -10.87 4.78
CA SER A 130 -57.18 -10.18 5.47
C SER A 130 -56.50 -11.06 6.52
N GLU A 131 -57.28 -11.82 7.28
CA GLU A 131 -56.77 -12.78 8.26
C GLU A 131 -55.95 -13.89 7.60
N PHE A 132 -56.46 -14.48 6.51
CA PHE A 132 -55.73 -15.45 5.72
C PHE A 132 -54.41 -14.86 5.20
N LEU A 133 -54.42 -13.67 4.59
CA LEU A 133 -53.22 -13.05 4.03
C LEU A 133 -52.17 -12.75 5.11
N ALA A 134 -52.60 -12.34 6.31
CA ALA A 134 -51.72 -12.13 7.44
C ALA A 134 -51.06 -13.45 7.87
N ASN A 135 -51.84 -14.53 8.02
CA ASN A 135 -51.33 -15.84 8.41
C ASN A 135 -50.44 -16.47 7.33
N PHE A 136 -50.80 -16.26 6.07
CA PHE A 136 -50.00 -16.66 4.91
C PHE A 136 -48.60 -16.03 4.99
N ASP A 137 -48.52 -14.70 5.09
CA ASP A 137 -47.23 -13.98 5.16
C ASP A 137 -46.40 -14.34 6.42
N HIS A 138 -47.05 -14.59 7.56
CA HIS A 138 -46.37 -14.95 8.82
C HIS A 138 -45.98 -16.43 8.92
N SER A 139 -46.35 -17.28 7.95
CA SER A 139 -46.03 -18.71 7.97
C SER A 139 -44.51 -18.99 7.93
N GLY A 140 -43.71 -17.98 7.56
CA GLY A 140 -42.27 -18.09 7.41
C GLY A 140 -41.87 -19.08 6.31
N MET A 141 -42.77 -19.41 5.39
CA MET A 141 -42.47 -20.29 4.27
C MET A 141 -41.96 -19.52 3.06
N LEU A 142 -41.16 -20.17 2.22
CA LEU A 142 -40.76 -19.65 0.91
C LEU A 142 -41.91 -19.76 -0.09
N HIS A 143 -42.90 -18.89 0.06
CA HIS A 143 -44.08 -18.87 -0.78
C HIS A 143 -44.55 -17.45 -1.10
N ARG A 144 -45.42 -17.34 -2.11
CA ARG A 144 -46.02 -16.08 -2.54
C ARG A 144 -47.35 -16.32 -3.23
N LEU A 145 -48.14 -15.26 -3.33
CA LEU A 145 -49.28 -15.21 -4.25
C LEU A 145 -48.79 -14.68 -5.61
N GLU A 146 -48.90 -15.51 -6.65
CA GLU A 146 -48.55 -15.12 -8.03
C GLU A 146 -49.62 -14.19 -8.62
N ARG A 147 -50.89 -14.46 -8.29
CA ARG A 147 -52.03 -13.67 -8.71
C ARG A 147 -53.13 -13.79 -7.66
N LEU A 148 -53.78 -12.68 -7.34
CA LEU A 148 -54.99 -12.59 -6.52
C LEU A 148 -56.03 -11.79 -7.29
N SER A 149 -57.19 -12.40 -7.55
CA SER A 149 -58.38 -11.76 -8.11
C SER A 149 -59.45 -11.71 -7.04
N ILE A 150 -60.12 -10.56 -6.91
CA ILE A 150 -61.17 -10.33 -5.95
C ILE A 150 -62.31 -9.67 -6.72
N ASP A 151 -63.43 -10.38 -6.83
CA ASP A 151 -64.64 -9.89 -7.47
C ASP A 151 -65.73 -9.76 -6.41
N SER A 152 -66.35 -8.57 -6.34
CA SER A 152 -67.47 -8.31 -5.42
C SER A 152 -68.80 -8.39 -6.17
N ARG A 153 -69.81 -8.99 -5.54
CA ARG A 153 -71.17 -9.05 -6.10
C ARG A 153 -72.05 -7.86 -5.70
N SER A 154 -71.62 -7.01 -4.75
CA SER A 154 -72.24 -5.73 -4.38
C SER A 154 -71.25 -4.78 -3.67
N ILE A 155 -71.73 -3.63 -3.20
CA ILE A 155 -70.94 -2.48 -2.72
C ILE A 155 -71.07 -2.31 -1.18
N GLN A 156 -71.70 -3.25 -0.47
CA GLN A 156 -71.96 -3.11 0.97
C GLN A 156 -70.83 -3.68 1.85
N PRO A 157 -70.47 -3.03 2.97
CA PRO A 157 -69.48 -3.56 3.93
C PRO A 157 -69.93 -4.89 4.55
N GLY A 158 -69.03 -5.88 4.60
CA GLY A 158 -69.30 -7.21 5.17
C GLY A 158 -69.77 -8.27 4.17
N GLU A 159 -69.70 -7.98 2.87
CA GLU A 159 -70.13 -8.90 1.82
C GLU A 159 -69.14 -10.03 1.52
N LEU A 160 -69.67 -11.13 0.99
CA LEU A 160 -68.93 -12.24 0.43
C LEU A 160 -68.29 -11.85 -0.91
N LEU A 161 -67.00 -12.08 -1.04
CA LEU A 161 -66.19 -11.83 -2.22
C LEU A 161 -65.89 -13.16 -2.92
N ASP A 162 -65.98 -13.19 -4.25
CA ASP A 162 -65.41 -14.27 -5.05
C ASP A 162 -63.91 -14.02 -5.16
N ILE A 163 -63.12 -14.94 -4.60
CA ILE A 163 -61.67 -14.80 -4.51
C ILE A 163 -61.04 -15.96 -5.24
N SER A 164 -60.11 -15.66 -6.15
CA SER A 164 -59.26 -16.67 -6.77
C SER A 164 -57.80 -16.26 -6.71
N PHE A 165 -56.92 -17.19 -6.34
CA PHE A 165 -55.49 -16.94 -6.36
C PHE A 165 -54.68 -18.18 -6.70
N THR A 166 -53.44 -17.93 -7.14
CA THR A 166 -52.43 -18.98 -7.29
C THR A 166 -51.31 -18.71 -6.31
N ALA A 167 -51.09 -19.66 -5.40
CA ALA A 167 -49.99 -19.64 -4.46
C ALA A 167 -48.84 -20.50 -5.00
N GLU A 168 -47.63 -19.95 -5.03
CA GLU A 168 -46.43 -20.65 -5.45
C GLU A 168 -45.47 -20.77 -4.26
N ALA A 169 -44.90 -21.95 -4.05
CA ALA A 169 -43.97 -22.23 -2.96
C ALA A 169 -42.75 -23.03 -3.43
N ILE A 170 -41.62 -22.88 -2.73
CA ILE A 170 -40.34 -23.49 -3.09
C ILE A 170 -40.08 -24.74 -2.25
N ALA A 171 -39.75 -25.84 -2.94
CA ALA A 171 -39.25 -27.11 -2.41
C ALA A 171 -37.78 -27.28 -2.80
N LEU A 172 -36.85 -26.96 -1.89
CA LEU A 172 -35.42 -27.13 -2.07
C LEU A 172 -35.05 -28.60 -1.89
N LYS A 173 -34.14 -29.11 -2.73
CA LYS A 173 -33.62 -30.48 -2.60
C LYS A 173 -32.97 -30.74 -1.23
N THR A 174 -32.43 -29.69 -0.63
CA THR A 174 -31.74 -29.72 0.67
C THR A 174 -32.67 -29.38 1.84
N SER A 175 -33.99 -29.27 1.62
CA SER A 175 -34.96 -29.04 2.68
C SER A 175 -34.89 -30.18 3.70
N LYS A 176 -34.89 -29.81 4.98
CA LYS A 176 -34.93 -30.78 6.11
C LYS A 176 -36.36 -31.04 6.58
N ARG A 177 -37.34 -30.33 6.01
CA ARG A 177 -38.74 -30.37 6.40
C ARG A 177 -39.42 -31.63 5.82
N LYS A 178 -40.21 -32.34 6.64
CA LYS A 178 -40.92 -33.58 6.25
C LYS A 178 -42.40 -33.35 5.94
N ASP A 179 -43.05 -32.50 6.71
CA ASP A 179 -44.46 -32.12 6.61
C ASP A 179 -44.64 -30.63 7.00
N LEU A 180 -45.88 -30.14 6.98
CA LEU A 180 -46.22 -28.77 7.38
C LEU A 180 -47.03 -28.72 8.69
N ASP A 181 -47.15 -29.85 9.40
CA ASP A 181 -48.07 -30.00 10.53
C ASP A 181 -47.65 -29.13 11.73
N THR A 182 -46.37 -28.78 11.82
CA THR A 182 -45.79 -27.92 12.86
C THR A 182 -45.77 -26.43 12.49
N VAL A 183 -46.16 -26.06 11.27
CA VAL A 183 -46.29 -24.65 10.87
C VAL A 183 -47.58 -24.13 11.48
N ALA A 184 -47.44 -23.55 12.67
CA ALA A 184 -48.56 -23.24 13.54
C ALA A 184 -49.70 -22.50 12.81
N SER A 185 -50.90 -23.09 12.86
CA SER A 185 -52.18 -22.43 12.59
C SER A 185 -52.56 -21.53 13.77
N THR A 186 -51.65 -20.64 14.19
CA THR A 186 -51.73 -20.00 15.50
C THR A 186 -52.78 -18.88 15.59
N ASP A 187 -53.83 -19.21 16.34
CA ASP A 187 -54.63 -18.51 17.36
C ASP A 187 -54.10 -17.23 18.05
N ASN A 188 -53.27 -16.39 17.43
CA ASN A 188 -52.88 -15.10 18.00
C ASN A 188 -53.00 -14.00 16.96
N THR A 189 -53.88 -13.04 17.22
CA THR A 189 -53.88 -11.72 16.58
C THR A 189 -52.95 -10.79 17.37
N PRO A 190 -51.78 -10.38 16.84
CA PRO A 190 -51.08 -9.22 17.36
C PRO A 190 -51.47 -7.99 16.53
N GLU A 191 -51.63 -6.85 17.20
CA GLU A 191 -51.84 -5.52 16.61
C GLU A 191 -50.80 -5.21 15.51
N ILE A 192 -51.09 -5.49 14.23
CA ILE A 192 -50.09 -5.28 13.18
C ILE A 192 -50.72 -4.76 11.89
N TRP A 193 -50.94 -3.44 11.85
CA TRP A 193 -50.81 -2.66 10.62
C TRP A 193 -49.45 -1.93 10.55
N SER A 194 -48.69 -1.88 11.65
CA SER A 194 -47.41 -1.16 11.73
C SER A 194 -46.16 -1.99 11.37
N ASN A 195 -46.24 -3.33 11.38
CA ASN A 195 -45.12 -4.21 10.99
C ASN A 195 -45.24 -4.83 9.58
N PHE A 196 -46.40 -4.73 8.92
CA PHE A 196 -46.62 -5.29 7.58
C PHE A 196 -45.65 -4.69 6.54
N ALA A 197 -45.25 -3.42 6.70
CA ALA A 197 -44.30 -2.76 5.81
C ALA A 197 -42.82 -3.07 6.12
N ARG A 198 -42.48 -3.59 7.31
CA ARG A 198 -41.08 -3.73 7.77
C ARG A 198 -40.51 -5.14 7.68
N ARG A 199 -41.33 -6.17 7.46
CA ARG A 199 -40.89 -7.58 7.56
C ARG A 199 -41.18 -8.46 6.35
N SER A 200 -41.78 -7.93 5.28
CA SER A 200 -41.87 -8.69 4.04
C SER A 200 -40.46 -8.82 3.41
N PRO A 201 -39.94 -10.04 3.18
CA PRO A 201 -38.70 -10.24 2.40
C PRO A 201 -38.88 -9.87 0.91
N PHE A 202 -40.09 -9.43 0.51
CA PHE A 202 -40.42 -8.95 -0.82
C PHE A 202 -40.87 -7.48 -0.85
N SER A 203 -40.75 -6.74 0.27
CA SER A 203 -40.73 -5.29 0.15
C SER A 203 -39.44 -4.90 -0.56
N LEU A 204 -39.55 -4.52 -1.84
CA LEU A 204 -38.54 -3.70 -2.51
C LEU A 204 -38.56 -2.28 -1.91
N LEU A 205 -38.56 -2.15 -0.59
CA LEU A 205 -37.88 -1.00 -0.03
C LEU A 205 -36.40 -1.37 -0.12
N PRO A 206 -35.56 -0.57 -0.79
CA PRO A 206 -34.12 -0.80 -0.77
C PRO A 206 -33.72 -1.05 0.69
N PRO A 207 -32.74 -1.94 0.98
CA PRO A 207 -32.26 -2.13 2.35
C PRO A 207 -32.16 -0.74 2.94
N GLU A 208 -32.87 -0.48 4.05
CA GLU A 208 -32.83 0.82 4.70
C GLU A 208 -31.35 1.13 4.77
N VAL A 209 -30.90 2.06 3.93
CA VAL A 209 -29.48 2.37 3.88
C VAL A 209 -29.33 3.00 5.23
N VAL A 210 -28.83 2.22 6.19
CA VAL A 210 -28.26 2.74 7.41
C VAL A 210 -27.05 3.49 6.88
N MET A 211 -27.32 4.69 6.36
CA MET A 211 -26.34 5.63 5.95
C MET A 211 -25.75 6.02 7.28
N THR A 212 -24.72 5.30 7.72
CA THR A 212 -23.92 5.72 8.86
C THR A 212 -23.44 7.11 8.50
N PRO A 213 -23.95 8.15 9.16
CA PRO A 213 -23.71 9.49 8.70
C PRO A 213 -22.21 9.75 8.78
N GLY A 214 -21.65 10.33 7.72
CA GLY A 214 -20.22 10.52 7.56
C GLY A 214 -19.92 11.87 6.93
N ILE A 215 -18.84 12.50 7.38
CA ILE A 215 -18.29 13.72 6.79
C ILE A 215 -17.16 13.30 5.85
N ASP A 216 -17.25 13.72 4.60
CA ASP A 216 -16.18 13.61 3.63
C ASP A 216 -15.39 14.93 3.60
N ILE A 217 -14.17 14.84 4.12
CA ILE A 217 -13.15 15.89 4.21
C ILE A 217 -11.81 15.18 4.41
N PRO A 218 -10.72 15.63 3.80
CA PRO A 218 -9.39 15.08 4.06
C PRO A 218 -9.04 15.16 5.55
N THR A 219 -8.41 14.13 6.10
CA THR A 219 -7.91 14.16 7.49
C THR A 219 -6.80 15.18 7.68
N ARG A 220 -6.11 15.56 6.60
CA ARG A 220 -5.10 16.61 6.56
C ARG A 220 -5.24 17.41 5.27
N ILE A 221 -5.29 18.72 5.41
CA ILE A 221 -5.32 19.70 4.32
C ILE A 221 -4.00 20.49 4.40
N GLN A 222 -3.27 20.57 3.31
CA GLN A 222 -2.02 21.32 3.24
C GLN A 222 -2.27 22.67 2.58
N VAL A 223 -1.73 23.74 3.15
CA VAL A 223 -1.83 25.08 2.60
C VAL A 223 -0.49 25.80 2.73
N TYR A 224 -0.16 26.63 1.74
CA TYR A 224 1.07 27.41 1.73
C TYR A 224 0.76 28.88 2.05
N PRO A 225 1.63 29.60 2.80
CA PRO A 225 1.44 31.02 3.08
C PRO A 225 1.26 31.87 1.80
N GLY A 226 0.16 32.62 1.74
CA GLY A 226 -0.22 33.47 0.61
C GLY A 226 -1.27 32.84 -0.31
N ASP A 227 -1.50 31.52 -0.21
CA ASP A 227 -2.47 30.81 -1.02
C ASP A 227 -3.89 30.93 -0.46
N LEU A 228 -4.87 30.78 -1.35
CA LEU A 228 -6.28 30.58 -1.02
C LEU A 228 -6.55 29.09 -0.81
N LEU A 229 -6.95 28.71 0.40
CA LEU A 229 -7.56 27.41 0.66
C LEU A 229 -9.05 27.48 0.32
N GLN A 230 -9.51 26.56 -0.53
CA GLN A 230 -10.92 26.36 -0.86
C GLN A 230 -11.19 24.85 -0.94
N GLU A 231 -11.85 24.29 0.07
CA GLU A 231 -12.13 22.86 0.18
C GLU A 231 -13.64 22.61 0.28
N ILE A 232 -14.20 21.86 -0.67
CA ILE A 232 -15.61 21.48 -0.65
C ILE A 232 -15.81 20.35 0.36
N ILE A 233 -16.74 20.55 1.29
CA ILE A 233 -17.09 19.56 2.30
C ILE A 233 -18.41 18.92 1.92
N SER A 234 -18.46 17.58 1.96
CA SER A 234 -19.70 16.84 1.79
C SER A 234 -19.99 15.95 2.99
N TRP A 235 -21.25 15.59 3.16
CA TRP A 235 -21.68 14.66 4.18
C TRP A 235 -22.85 13.83 3.67
N SER A 236 -23.02 12.65 4.26
CA SER A 236 -24.09 11.73 3.93
C SER A 236 -24.77 11.22 5.20
N GLY A 237 -25.92 10.56 5.04
CA GLY A 237 -26.64 9.92 6.14
C GLY A 237 -27.59 10.79 6.96
N PHE A 238 -28.00 11.92 6.40
CA PHE A 238 -29.14 12.68 6.91
C PHE A 238 -30.35 12.56 5.98
N PRO A 239 -31.59 12.62 6.49
CA PRO A 239 -32.80 12.76 5.68
C PRO A 239 -32.73 13.99 4.77
N ALA A 240 -33.34 13.93 3.58
CA ALA A 240 -33.27 15.00 2.59
C ALA A 240 -33.92 16.32 3.09
N GLU A 241 -34.92 16.19 3.96
CA GLU A 241 -35.67 17.26 4.58
C GLU A 241 -35.06 17.78 5.89
N ALA A 242 -33.97 17.17 6.36
CA ALA A 242 -33.34 17.53 7.63
C ALA A 242 -32.78 18.96 7.61
N LYS A 243 -33.09 19.74 8.64
CA LYS A 243 -32.47 21.04 8.86
C LYS A 243 -31.13 20.86 9.53
N LEU A 244 -30.05 20.99 8.77
CA LEU A 244 -28.69 20.80 9.27
C LEU A 244 -28.05 22.12 9.71
N SER A 245 -27.31 22.09 10.81
CA SER A 245 -26.36 23.13 11.19
C SER A 245 -24.93 22.57 11.18
N VAL A 246 -23.97 23.38 10.78
CA VAL A 246 -22.55 23.02 10.74
C VAL A 246 -21.79 23.89 11.72
N SER A 247 -20.93 23.28 12.54
CA SER A 247 -20.03 24.02 13.43
C SER A 247 -18.59 23.58 13.24
N LEU A 248 -17.70 24.57 13.17
CA LEU A 248 -16.26 24.39 13.10
C LEU A 248 -15.64 24.79 14.45
N THR A 249 -14.97 23.85 15.09
CA THR A 249 -14.37 24.01 16.43
C THR A 249 -12.88 23.60 16.42
N GLY A 250 -12.12 23.95 17.46
CA GLY A 250 -10.68 23.64 17.58
C GLY A 250 -9.79 24.88 17.47
N ASP A 251 -8.53 24.71 17.07
CA ASP A 251 -7.55 25.80 16.86
C ASP A 251 -7.80 26.51 15.52
N LYS A 252 -8.92 27.24 15.44
CA LYS A 252 -9.36 27.95 14.24
C LYS A 252 -8.41 29.12 13.89
N PRO A 253 -7.72 29.10 12.74
CA PRO A 253 -6.93 30.25 12.27
C PRO A 253 -7.82 31.48 12.01
N ALA A 254 -7.23 32.66 12.17
CA ALA A 254 -7.88 33.92 11.81
C ALA A 254 -8.19 33.96 10.31
N GLY A 255 -9.43 34.33 9.96
CA GLY A 255 -9.90 34.40 8.58
C GLY A 255 -10.30 33.06 7.95
N LEU A 256 -10.19 31.93 8.66
CA LEU A 256 -10.79 30.67 8.21
C LEU A 256 -12.31 30.77 8.37
N GLU A 257 -13.06 30.52 7.30
CA GLU A 257 -14.52 30.59 7.30
C GLU A 257 -15.10 29.36 6.62
N TYR A 258 -16.31 28.99 7.02
CA TYR A 258 -17.09 27.96 6.35
C TYR A 258 -18.28 28.67 5.68
N ASP A 259 -18.31 28.64 4.35
CA ASP A 259 -19.43 29.16 3.56
C ASP A 259 -20.52 28.10 3.50
N GLU A 260 -21.62 28.33 4.23
CA GLU A 260 -22.75 27.39 4.27
C GLU A 260 -23.46 27.24 2.92
N SER A 261 -23.43 28.27 2.07
CA SER A 261 -24.12 28.29 0.78
C SER A 261 -23.36 27.47 -0.27
N ALA A 262 -22.03 27.59 -0.28
CA ALA A 262 -21.15 26.83 -1.15
C ALA A 262 -20.76 25.45 -0.57
N ARG A 263 -20.93 25.25 0.75
CA ARG A 263 -20.40 24.11 1.52
C ARG A 263 -18.89 24.00 1.43
N GLU A 264 -18.21 25.13 1.53
CA GLU A 264 -16.78 25.24 1.33
C GLU A 264 -16.10 25.79 2.57
N LEU A 265 -14.94 25.23 2.89
CA LEU A 265 -14.00 25.83 3.81
C LEU A 265 -13.09 26.78 3.04
N ILE A 266 -13.13 28.06 3.39
CA ILE A 266 -12.43 29.14 2.67
C ILE A 266 -11.45 29.81 3.63
N TRP A 267 -10.21 29.98 3.19
CA TRP A 267 -9.20 30.74 3.94
C TRP A 267 -8.16 31.39 3.04
N GLN A 268 -8.12 32.71 3.05
CA GLN A 268 -7.07 33.48 2.39
C GLN A 268 -5.87 33.63 3.32
N THR A 269 -4.85 32.80 3.15
CA THR A 269 -3.62 32.93 3.93
C THR A 269 -2.80 34.14 3.45
N GLN A 270 -1.97 34.67 4.34
CA GLN A 270 -1.00 35.73 4.06
C GLN A 270 0.41 35.13 3.95
N THR A 271 1.35 35.84 3.33
CA THR A 271 2.74 35.39 3.18
C THR A 271 3.48 35.23 4.52
N ASP A 272 3.00 35.88 5.58
CA ASP A 272 3.50 35.80 6.95
C ASP A 272 2.67 34.86 7.84
N THR A 273 1.76 34.08 7.27
CA THR A 273 0.96 33.10 8.03
C THR A 273 1.91 32.13 8.75
N PRO A 274 1.78 31.97 10.09
CA PRO A 274 2.66 31.10 10.86
C PRO A 274 2.65 29.65 10.35
N LEU A 275 3.85 29.06 10.19
CA LEU A 275 4.01 27.66 9.82
C LEU A 275 3.67 26.76 11.00
N LYS A 276 2.41 26.33 11.09
CA LYS A 276 1.94 25.44 12.15
C LYS A 276 0.76 24.60 11.69
N GLU A 277 0.53 23.53 12.44
CA GLU A 277 -0.67 22.71 12.33
C GLU A 277 -1.81 23.31 13.15
N HIS A 278 -3.00 23.33 12.55
CA HIS A 278 -4.27 23.70 13.17
C HIS A 278 -5.16 22.46 13.27
N LEU A 279 -5.38 21.96 14.48
CA LEU A 279 -6.30 20.84 14.73
C LEU A 279 -7.74 21.36 14.84
N LEU A 280 -8.61 20.87 13.96
CA LEU A 280 -9.99 21.30 13.83
C LEU A 280 -10.95 20.12 13.89
N ALA A 281 -12.20 20.42 14.20
CA ALA A 281 -13.29 19.48 14.14
C ALA A 281 -14.52 20.11 13.51
N LEU A 282 -15.03 19.47 12.45
CA LEU A 282 -16.30 19.79 11.83
C LEU A 282 -17.39 18.94 12.46
N THR A 283 -18.47 19.57 12.91
CA THR A 283 -19.65 18.88 13.44
C THR A 283 -20.85 19.25 12.58
N VAL A 284 -21.57 18.25 12.07
CA VAL A 284 -22.84 18.44 11.36
C VAL A 284 -23.94 17.92 12.26
N THR A 285 -24.91 18.77 12.60
CA THR A 285 -26.01 18.46 13.51
C THR A 285 -27.35 18.58 12.80
N ASN A 286 -28.19 17.55 12.93
CA ASN A 286 -29.59 17.64 12.53
C ASN A 286 -30.40 18.31 13.64
N ASN A 287 -30.87 19.52 13.36
CA ASN A 287 -31.59 20.36 14.33
C ASN A 287 -32.97 19.76 14.68
N ASP A 288 -33.52 18.90 13.83
CA ASP A 288 -34.85 18.30 14.04
C ASP A 288 -34.78 17.02 14.91
N SER A 289 -33.61 16.38 15.02
CA SER A 289 -33.46 15.08 15.72
C SER A 289 -32.30 15.01 16.72
N ALA A 290 -31.54 16.10 16.89
CA ALA A 290 -30.35 16.16 17.75
C ALA A 290 -29.24 15.13 17.44
N VAL A 291 -29.31 14.43 16.29
CA VAL A 291 -28.25 13.55 15.79
C VAL A 291 -27.12 14.41 15.23
N SER A 292 -25.88 14.16 15.67
CA SER A 292 -24.70 14.84 15.14
C SER A 292 -23.59 13.87 14.76
N ILE A 293 -22.81 14.26 13.75
CA ILE A 293 -21.56 13.60 13.36
C ILE A 293 -20.42 14.58 13.46
N ARG A 294 -19.25 14.09 13.86
CA ARG A 294 -18.05 14.89 14.06
C ARG A 294 -16.87 14.23 13.37
N LYS A 295 -16.06 15.02 12.68
CA LYS A 295 -14.80 14.58 12.08
C LYS A 295 -13.70 15.58 12.39
N GLU A 296 -12.59 15.04 12.86
CA GLU A 296 -11.37 15.79 13.12
C GLU A 296 -10.47 15.80 11.88
N PHE A 297 -9.83 16.93 11.64
CA PHE A 297 -8.88 17.12 10.55
C PHE A 297 -7.85 18.18 10.94
N VAL A 298 -6.73 18.18 10.22
CA VAL A 298 -5.64 19.14 10.43
C VAL A 298 -5.48 20.03 9.20
N ILE A 299 -5.39 21.34 9.39
CA ILE A 299 -4.84 22.24 8.38
C ILE A 299 -3.36 22.46 8.71
N ASP A 300 -2.49 22.06 7.80
CA ASP A 300 -1.03 22.10 7.93
C ASP A 300 -0.48 23.24 7.07
N VAL A 301 -0.13 24.36 7.73
CA VAL A 301 0.52 25.49 7.08
C VAL A 301 2.02 25.23 7.04
N ARG A 302 2.56 25.04 5.85
CA ARG A 302 3.98 24.73 5.66
C ARG A 302 4.52 25.39 4.41
N LEU A 303 5.82 25.28 4.15
CA LEU A 303 6.41 25.68 2.88
C LEU A 303 6.32 24.52 1.86
N PRO A 304 6.28 24.81 0.55
CA PRO A 304 6.42 23.79 -0.48
C PRO A 304 7.77 23.10 -0.35
N ASN A 305 7.82 21.77 -0.53
CA ASN A 305 9.06 21.01 -0.54
C ASN A 305 10.09 21.64 -1.48
N ALA A 306 11.30 21.91 -1.02
CA ALA A 306 12.41 22.39 -1.83
C ALA A 306 13.19 21.22 -2.45
N THR A 307 13.97 21.49 -3.49
CA THR A 307 14.87 20.46 -4.03
C THR A 307 16.17 20.46 -3.22
N PRO A 308 16.74 19.29 -2.88
CA PRO A 308 18.03 19.25 -2.23
C PRO A 308 19.11 19.85 -3.13
N THR A 309 20.21 20.27 -2.51
CA THR A 309 21.39 20.82 -3.20
C THR A 309 22.58 19.90 -2.92
N VAL A 310 23.31 19.51 -3.96
CA VAL A 310 24.50 18.66 -3.84
C VAL A 310 25.71 19.39 -4.40
N GLN A 311 26.79 19.47 -3.62
CA GLN A 311 28.04 20.08 -4.07
C GLN A 311 28.69 19.19 -5.12
N GLN A 312 29.11 19.78 -6.23
CA GLN A 312 29.80 19.09 -7.32
C GLN A 312 31.17 18.56 -6.85
N PRO A 313 31.38 17.23 -6.77
CA PRO A 313 32.67 16.68 -6.39
C PRO A 313 33.72 16.93 -7.48
N PRO A 314 34.99 17.21 -7.11
CA PRO A 314 36.07 17.26 -8.09
C PRO A 314 36.48 15.85 -8.53
N THR A 315 37.16 15.74 -9.67
CA THR A 315 37.78 14.48 -10.12
C THR A 315 38.70 13.92 -9.04
N GLN A 316 38.61 12.63 -8.79
CA GLN A 316 39.38 11.94 -7.75
C GLN A 316 40.39 10.99 -8.38
N ASN A 317 41.62 11.01 -7.88
CA ASN A 317 42.58 9.94 -8.15
C ASN A 317 42.43 8.87 -7.07
N VAL A 318 42.25 7.63 -7.49
CA VAL A 318 42.16 6.47 -6.58
C VAL A 318 43.25 5.48 -6.94
N PHE A 319 43.82 4.80 -5.93
CA PHE A 319 44.99 3.95 -6.11
C PHE A 319 44.65 2.49 -5.81
N ALA A 320 45.02 1.59 -6.72
CA ALA A 320 44.74 0.16 -6.60
C ALA A 320 45.31 -0.43 -5.30
N GLY A 321 44.58 -1.39 -4.70
CA GLY A 321 44.94 -2.03 -3.43
C GLY A 321 44.75 -1.16 -2.18
N GLY A 322 44.43 0.13 -2.35
CA GLY A 322 44.22 1.08 -1.28
C GLY A 322 42.75 1.42 -1.01
N MET A 323 42.36 1.48 0.26
CA MET A 323 41.04 2.02 0.64
C MET A 323 40.99 3.53 0.35
N TRP A 324 40.09 3.93 -0.53
CA TRP A 324 39.67 5.31 -0.77
C TRP A 324 38.33 5.56 -0.07
N GLN A 325 38.17 6.76 0.48
CA GLN A 325 36.93 7.22 1.10
C GLN A 325 36.63 8.65 0.65
N TYR A 326 35.35 8.95 0.44
CA TYR A 326 34.89 10.28 0.07
C TYR A 326 33.53 10.59 0.68
N GLN A 327 33.35 11.81 1.17
CA GLN A 327 32.10 12.26 1.78
C GLN A 327 31.38 13.20 0.81
N LEU A 328 30.22 12.79 0.31
CA LEU A 328 29.34 13.67 -0.45
C LEU A 328 28.80 14.78 0.46
N GLN A 329 28.69 16.00 -0.08
CA GLN A 329 28.08 17.12 0.62
C GLN A 329 26.77 17.48 -0.07
N ALA A 330 25.66 17.32 0.65
CA ALA A 330 24.35 17.77 0.20
C ALA A 330 23.59 18.41 1.36
N THR A 331 22.74 19.38 1.04
CA THR A 331 21.95 20.15 2.00
C THR A 331 20.54 20.37 1.46
N ASP A 332 19.57 20.46 2.36
CA ASP A 332 18.19 20.74 2.03
C ASP A 332 17.68 21.89 2.90
N PRO A 333 17.05 22.94 2.33
CA PRO A 333 16.65 24.11 3.08
C PRO A 333 15.32 23.94 3.85
N ASP A 334 14.60 22.82 3.66
CA ASP A 334 13.26 22.66 4.21
C ASP A 334 13.22 22.56 5.75
N GLN A 335 12.11 23.05 6.30
CA GLN A 335 11.78 22.93 7.72
C GLN A 335 10.40 22.27 7.93
N PRO A 336 10.27 21.30 8.85
CA PRO A 336 11.35 20.67 9.63
C PRO A 336 12.38 19.96 8.73
N ASN A 337 13.62 19.84 9.22
CA ASN A 337 14.72 19.27 8.44
C ASN A 337 14.35 17.90 7.87
N GLN A 338 14.53 17.77 6.56
CA GLN A 338 14.27 16.54 5.83
C GLN A 338 15.49 15.61 5.83
N SER A 339 15.24 14.31 5.73
CA SER A 339 16.30 13.31 5.59
C SER A 339 16.66 13.13 4.12
N LEU A 340 17.96 13.07 3.82
CA LEU A 340 18.46 12.81 2.48
C LEU A 340 18.86 11.34 2.31
N ASN A 341 18.50 10.76 1.17
CA ASN A 341 18.89 9.43 0.77
C ASN A 341 19.74 9.48 -0.51
N TYR A 342 20.89 8.82 -0.48
CA TYR A 342 21.89 8.81 -1.55
C TYR A 342 21.85 7.47 -2.29
N ARG A 343 21.91 7.52 -3.62
CA ARG A 343 22.06 6.31 -4.45
C ARG A 343 23.00 6.56 -5.62
N ILE A 344 23.66 5.50 -6.05
CA ILE A 344 24.41 5.49 -7.31
C ILE A 344 23.43 5.14 -8.42
N GLU A 345 23.42 5.94 -9.48
CA GLU A 345 22.67 5.63 -10.69
C GLU A 345 23.56 4.85 -11.67
N GLY A 346 23.06 3.70 -12.11
CA GLY A 346 23.80 2.75 -12.95
C GLY A 346 24.53 1.67 -12.14
N SER A 347 25.52 1.04 -12.76
CA SER A 347 26.33 0.00 -12.11
C SER A 347 27.62 0.61 -11.54
N PRO A 348 27.80 0.64 -10.21
CA PRO A 348 29.08 1.07 -9.63
C PRO A 348 30.21 0.09 -9.99
N PRO A 349 31.48 0.53 -9.97
CA PRO A 349 32.60 -0.37 -10.13
C PRO A 349 32.64 -1.41 -9.00
N ALA A 350 33.18 -2.59 -9.29
CA ALA A 350 33.25 -3.69 -8.32
C ALA A 350 33.95 -3.24 -7.03
N GLY A 351 33.33 -3.53 -5.89
CA GLY A 351 33.85 -3.20 -4.56
C GLY A 351 33.55 -1.78 -4.07
N LEU A 352 32.99 -0.90 -4.90
CA LEU A 352 32.60 0.45 -4.47
C LEU A 352 31.27 0.40 -3.71
N GLN A 353 31.25 1.02 -2.54
CA GLN A 353 30.11 1.08 -1.63
C GLN A 353 29.71 2.53 -1.38
N LEU A 354 28.40 2.78 -1.31
CA LEU A 354 27.80 4.05 -0.90
C LEU A 354 26.91 3.78 0.32
N ASP A 355 27.17 4.46 1.41
CA ASP A 355 26.23 4.54 2.53
C ASP A 355 25.08 5.48 2.15
N SER A 356 23.86 4.93 2.05
CA SER A 356 22.71 5.65 1.51
C SER A 356 22.18 6.76 2.42
N ARG A 357 22.59 6.84 3.69
CA ARG A 357 22.11 7.84 4.66
C ARG A 357 23.10 8.97 4.87
N SER A 358 24.37 8.63 4.94
CA SER A 358 25.46 9.58 5.15
C SER A 358 26.05 10.12 3.86
N GLY A 359 25.88 9.44 2.73
CA GLY A 359 26.54 9.81 1.48
C GLY A 359 28.04 9.48 1.45
N ARG A 360 28.51 8.59 2.34
CA ARG A 360 29.91 8.16 2.38
C ARG A 360 30.19 7.10 1.33
N LEU A 361 31.14 7.38 0.46
CA LEU A 361 31.69 6.45 -0.53
C LEU A 361 32.94 5.77 0.03
N GLN A 362 33.05 4.47 -0.20
CA GLN A 362 34.22 3.66 0.16
C GLN A 362 34.56 2.70 -0.98
N TRP A 363 35.84 2.61 -1.34
CA TRP A 363 36.27 1.71 -2.41
C TRP A 363 37.74 1.31 -2.27
N SER A 364 38.05 0.03 -2.53
CA SER A 364 39.42 -0.44 -2.74
C SER A 364 39.53 -0.99 -4.17
N PRO A 365 39.98 -0.18 -5.15
CA PRO A 365 40.09 -0.66 -6.53
C PRO A 365 41.08 -1.82 -6.65
N ALA A 366 40.75 -2.79 -7.49
CA ALA A 366 41.62 -3.91 -7.83
C ALA A 366 42.65 -3.52 -8.91
N GLU A 367 43.72 -4.31 -9.04
CA GLU A 367 44.79 -4.04 -10.01
C GLU A 367 44.32 -4.07 -11.47
N ASP A 368 43.31 -4.89 -11.79
CA ASP A 368 42.70 -4.97 -13.11
C ASP A 368 41.83 -3.75 -13.47
N GLN A 369 41.58 -2.86 -12.50
CA GLN A 369 40.87 -1.60 -12.69
C GLN A 369 41.81 -0.42 -12.97
N VAL A 370 43.14 -0.60 -12.89
CA VAL A 370 44.12 0.46 -13.17
C VAL A 370 44.01 0.97 -14.60
N GLY A 371 44.05 2.29 -14.76
CA GLY A 371 43.93 2.98 -16.05
C GLY A 371 42.49 3.23 -16.50
N GLN A 372 41.49 2.81 -15.72
CA GLN A 372 40.09 3.12 -15.99
C GLN A 372 39.73 4.53 -15.48
N ASP A 373 38.98 5.27 -16.29
CA ASP A 373 38.27 6.48 -15.87
C ASP A 373 36.79 6.16 -15.70
N ILE A 374 36.31 6.17 -14.46
CA ILE A 374 34.95 5.77 -14.11
C ILE A 374 34.13 7.01 -13.78
N ARG A 375 33.03 7.23 -14.50
CA ARG A 375 32.05 8.27 -14.16
C ARG A 375 31.03 7.73 -13.16
N LEU A 376 30.99 8.31 -11.97
CA LEU A 376 29.95 8.04 -10.98
C LEU A 376 28.82 9.05 -11.11
N ASN A 377 27.58 8.57 -11.20
CA ASN A 377 26.38 9.39 -11.15
C ASN A 377 25.69 9.16 -9.81
N ILE A 378 25.47 10.24 -9.07
CA ILE A 378 24.87 10.22 -7.74
C ILE A 378 23.52 10.94 -7.80
N VAL A 379 22.52 10.33 -7.18
CA VAL A 379 21.21 10.93 -6.94
C VAL A 379 21.01 11.09 -5.44
N VAL A 380 20.56 12.27 -5.02
CA VAL A 380 20.20 12.61 -3.65
C VAL A 380 18.71 12.93 -3.63
N THR A 381 17.94 12.20 -2.85
CA THR A 381 16.48 12.32 -2.77
C THR A 381 16.09 12.74 -1.35
N ASP A 382 15.21 13.74 -1.23
CA ASP A 382 14.61 14.12 0.04
C ASP A 382 13.42 13.22 0.43
N ASN A 383 12.91 13.35 1.65
CA ASN A 383 11.71 12.66 2.11
C ASN A 383 10.49 13.58 2.19
N GLY A 384 10.52 14.72 1.52
CA GLY A 384 9.41 15.65 1.40
C GLY A 384 8.28 15.08 0.54
N SER A 385 7.16 15.79 0.48
CA SER A 385 5.99 15.38 -0.29
C SER A 385 5.52 16.51 -1.22
N PRO A 386 5.60 16.35 -2.55
CA PRO A 386 6.23 15.23 -3.25
C PRO A 386 7.75 15.24 -3.05
N SER A 387 8.38 14.06 -3.03
CA SER A 387 9.84 13.96 -2.88
C SER A 387 10.54 14.59 -4.08
N LYS A 388 11.64 15.30 -3.86
CA LYS A 388 12.46 15.86 -4.93
C LYS A 388 13.86 15.24 -4.95
N GLU A 389 14.51 15.33 -6.11
CA GLU A 389 15.84 14.76 -6.34
C GLU A 389 16.82 15.81 -6.87
N ALA A 390 18.07 15.69 -6.44
CA ALA A 390 19.23 16.39 -7.01
C ALA A 390 20.25 15.38 -7.53
N ARG A 391 21.01 15.79 -8.55
CA ARG A 391 21.95 14.91 -9.26
C ARG A 391 23.31 15.56 -9.36
N THR A 392 24.35 14.76 -9.20
CA THR A 392 25.73 15.15 -9.50
C THR A 392 26.47 13.98 -10.14
N SER A 393 27.57 14.27 -10.83
CA SER A 393 28.44 13.23 -11.37
C SER A 393 29.89 13.67 -11.33
N PHE A 394 30.81 12.75 -11.09
CA PHE A 394 32.24 13.04 -11.08
C PHE A 394 33.05 11.83 -11.53
N ASN A 395 34.30 12.05 -11.92
CA ASN A 395 35.17 11.00 -12.44
C ASN A 395 36.12 10.50 -11.35
N LEU A 396 36.29 9.18 -11.31
CA LEU A 396 37.36 8.50 -10.60
C LEU A 396 38.40 8.04 -11.62
N SER A 397 39.65 8.50 -11.49
CA SER A 397 40.76 8.02 -12.30
C SER A 397 41.56 7.01 -11.49
N VAL A 398 41.52 5.75 -11.91
CA VAL A 398 42.18 4.64 -11.20
C VAL A 398 43.64 4.56 -11.62
N LYS A 399 44.54 4.70 -10.66
CA LYS A 399 45.99 4.71 -10.85
C LYS A 399 46.64 3.52 -10.13
N ALA A 400 47.80 3.09 -10.63
CA ALA A 400 48.62 2.12 -9.94
C ALA A 400 49.13 2.68 -8.60
N ASP A 401 49.24 1.83 -7.58
CA ASP A 401 49.96 2.18 -6.36
C ASP A 401 51.45 1.94 -6.57
N LEU A 402 52.22 3.03 -6.69
CA LEU A 402 53.65 3.04 -6.99
C LEU A 402 54.49 3.11 -5.71
N GLU A 403 53.87 3.29 -4.54
CA GLU A 403 54.58 3.33 -3.25
C GLU A 403 55.38 2.03 -3.00
N PRO A 404 54.81 0.82 -3.22
CA PRO A 404 55.53 -0.44 -3.00
C PRO A 404 56.66 -0.71 -4.02
N THR A 405 56.74 0.04 -5.11
CA THR A 405 57.71 -0.17 -6.20
C THR A 405 58.69 0.98 -6.38
N THR A 406 58.47 2.10 -5.70
CA THR A 406 59.40 3.23 -5.68
C THR A 406 60.55 2.95 -4.73
N GLN A 407 61.77 2.99 -5.25
CA GLN A 407 63.00 2.71 -4.51
C GLN A 407 63.91 3.95 -4.48
N LEU A 408 64.48 4.27 -3.32
CA LEU A 408 65.60 5.22 -3.24
C LEU A 408 66.86 4.50 -3.73
N VAL A 409 67.40 4.90 -4.88
CA VAL A 409 68.56 4.22 -5.49
C VAL A 409 69.90 4.87 -5.16
N GLY A 410 69.91 6.14 -4.75
CA GLY A 410 71.13 6.81 -4.33
C GLY A 410 70.88 8.22 -3.83
N CYS A 411 71.82 8.73 -3.04
CA CYS A 411 71.91 10.14 -2.67
C CYS A 411 73.28 10.64 -3.12
N LEU A 412 73.32 11.71 -3.90
CA LEU A 412 74.56 12.27 -4.41
C LEU A 412 74.61 13.76 -4.12
N GLN A 413 75.81 14.26 -3.87
CA GLN A 413 76.07 15.69 -3.79
C GLN A 413 76.78 16.12 -5.08
N VAL A 414 76.17 17.06 -5.81
CA VAL A 414 76.74 17.65 -7.03
C VAL A 414 76.85 19.15 -6.80
N ASP A 415 78.05 19.71 -6.94
CA ASP A 415 78.33 21.14 -6.73
C ASP A 415 77.87 21.70 -5.36
N GLY A 416 77.90 20.85 -4.33
CA GLY A 416 77.46 21.22 -2.98
C GLY A 416 75.97 20.99 -2.70
N GLU A 417 75.16 20.70 -3.72
CA GLU A 417 73.73 20.41 -3.57
C GLU A 417 73.46 18.91 -3.48
N TRP A 418 72.70 18.52 -2.45
CA TRP A 418 72.27 17.14 -2.28
C TRP A 418 71.06 16.83 -3.14
N THR A 419 71.09 15.66 -3.79
CA THR A 419 69.99 15.15 -4.61
C THR A 419 69.73 13.68 -4.29
N ALA A 420 68.47 13.35 -4.04
CA ALA A 420 67.97 12.00 -3.84
C ALA A 420 67.42 11.45 -5.15
N TRP A 421 67.89 10.27 -5.56
CA TRP A 421 67.49 9.60 -6.80
C TRP A 421 66.56 8.45 -6.50
N PHE A 422 65.40 8.46 -7.15
CA PHE A 422 64.40 7.41 -7.06
C PHE A 422 64.29 6.65 -8.37
N ARG A 423 63.91 5.37 -8.26
CA ARG A 423 63.55 4.53 -9.38
C ARG A 423 62.22 3.86 -9.09
N GLU A 424 61.28 3.97 -10.01
CA GLU A 424 60.09 3.13 -10.02
C GLU A 424 60.47 1.78 -10.66
N LYS A 425 60.28 0.68 -9.92
CA LYS A 425 60.79 -0.64 -10.33
C LYS A 425 59.98 -1.30 -11.44
N SER A 426 58.71 -0.95 -11.65
CA SER A 426 57.86 -1.57 -12.66
C SER A 426 58.06 -0.98 -14.06
N SER A 427 58.20 0.34 -14.20
CA SER A 427 58.45 1.10 -15.43
C SER A 427 59.94 1.36 -15.67
N GLN A 428 60.79 1.25 -14.65
CA GLN A 428 62.21 1.67 -14.67
C GLN A 428 62.42 3.18 -14.78
N ASP A 429 61.37 3.98 -14.62
CA ASP A 429 61.48 5.43 -14.62
C ASP A 429 62.30 5.92 -13.43
N ARG A 430 63.06 6.99 -13.66
CA ARG A 430 63.90 7.61 -12.65
C ARG A 430 63.53 9.07 -12.51
N PHE A 431 63.50 9.53 -11.28
CA PHE A 431 63.32 10.93 -10.95
C PHE A 431 64.23 11.30 -9.78
N GLN A 432 64.46 12.60 -9.64
CA GLN A 432 65.34 13.13 -8.62
C GLN A 432 64.62 14.23 -7.84
N LEU A 433 64.94 14.35 -6.56
CA LEU A 433 64.40 15.37 -5.67
C LEU A 433 65.53 15.97 -4.83
N GLN A 434 65.44 17.26 -4.59
CA GLN A 434 66.36 18.02 -3.76
C GLN A 434 65.79 18.24 -2.34
N LEU A 435 66.60 18.85 -1.48
CA LEU A 435 66.19 19.26 -0.16
C LEU A 435 65.02 20.27 -0.26
N GLY A 436 63.93 20.02 0.47
CA GLY A 436 62.72 20.86 0.44
C GLY A 436 61.69 20.46 -0.61
N ASP A 437 62.04 19.58 -1.56
CA ASP A 437 61.07 19.09 -2.55
C ASP A 437 60.04 18.16 -1.92
N ARG A 438 58.83 18.16 -2.51
CA ARG A 438 57.74 17.27 -2.13
C ARG A 438 57.79 15.98 -2.94
N LEU A 439 57.88 14.85 -2.24
CA LEU A 439 57.71 13.52 -2.78
C LEU A 439 56.22 13.16 -2.77
N GLU A 440 55.60 13.11 -3.94
CA GLU A 440 54.21 12.66 -4.13
C GLU A 440 54.19 11.36 -4.94
N VAL A 441 54.00 10.23 -4.26
CA VAL A 441 53.94 8.90 -4.87
C VAL A 441 52.68 8.20 -4.42
N SER A 442 51.74 8.06 -5.36
CA SER A 442 50.42 7.50 -5.10
C SER A 442 49.70 8.18 -3.93
N ARG A 443 49.54 7.50 -2.79
CA ARG A 443 48.92 8.07 -1.58
C ARG A 443 49.94 8.70 -0.63
N PHE A 444 51.22 8.41 -0.83
CA PHE A 444 52.27 8.93 0.02
C PHE A 444 52.67 10.34 -0.39
N GLN A 445 52.67 11.25 0.57
CA GLN A 445 53.14 12.61 0.42
C GLN A 445 54.05 12.96 1.60
N ALA A 446 55.24 13.49 1.30
CA ALA A 446 56.17 14.00 2.30
C ALA A 446 57.13 15.02 1.67
N THR A 447 57.70 15.89 2.50
CA THR A 447 58.78 16.81 2.11
C THR A 447 60.12 16.22 2.49
N ILE A 448 61.14 16.37 1.64
CA ILE A 448 62.50 15.96 1.99
C ILE A 448 63.12 17.01 2.92
N SER A 449 63.29 16.66 4.20
CA SER A 449 63.83 17.57 5.21
C SER A 449 65.34 17.40 5.43
N GLN A 450 65.90 16.24 5.07
CA GLN A 450 67.35 16.00 5.06
C GLN A 450 67.75 14.98 4.00
N ILE A 451 68.94 15.15 3.41
CA ILE A 451 69.57 14.17 2.52
C ILE A 451 70.99 13.92 3.03
N ASN A 452 71.33 12.64 3.22
CA ASN A 452 72.66 12.16 3.61
C ASN A 452 73.18 11.15 2.58
N VAL A 453 74.44 10.72 2.71
CA VAL A 453 75.07 9.73 1.81
C VAL A 453 74.26 8.44 1.67
N ASP A 454 73.66 7.94 2.76
CA ASP A 454 73.03 6.61 2.81
C ASP A 454 71.50 6.65 3.03
N ARG A 455 70.89 7.83 3.19
CA ARG A 455 69.48 7.97 3.55
C ARG A 455 68.93 9.37 3.31
N ILE A 456 67.61 9.47 3.27
CA ILE A 456 66.86 10.72 3.35
C ILE A 456 65.95 10.72 4.58
N VAL A 457 65.59 11.91 5.05
CA VAL A 457 64.53 12.13 6.02
C VAL A 457 63.35 12.77 5.30
N LEU A 458 62.19 12.14 5.41
CA LEU A 458 60.91 12.52 4.86
C LEU A 458 60.05 13.03 6.02
N GLU A 459 59.44 14.20 5.85
CA GLU A 459 58.59 14.81 6.86
C GLU A 459 57.16 14.94 6.32
N ASN A 460 56.21 14.42 7.07
CA ASN A 460 54.78 14.54 6.80
C ASN A 460 53.99 14.70 8.10
N GLU A 461 52.67 14.67 8.00
CA GLU A 461 51.75 14.83 9.14
C GLU A 461 51.95 13.76 10.24
N ASN A 462 52.53 12.61 9.90
CA ASN A 462 52.83 11.52 10.84
C ASN A 462 54.22 11.65 11.48
N GLY A 463 54.94 12.74 11.22
CA GLY A 463 56.28 13.02 11.72
C GLY A 463 57.39 12.69 10.72
N GLN A 464 58.61 12.59 11.24
CA GLN A 464 59.80 12.31 10.45
C GLN A 464 59.99 10.81 10.22
N GLN A 465 60.30 10.44 8.98
CA GLN A 465 60.54 9.07 8.54
C GLN A 465 61.86 8.99 7.77
N VAL A 466 62.69 8.00 8.08
CA VAL A 466 63.97 7.75 7.42
C VAL A 466 63.79 6.70 6.34
N LEU A 467 64.23 7.01 5.12
CA LEU A 467 64.33 6.05 4.02
C LEU A 467 65.80 5.87 3.63
N ARG A 468 66.32 4.64 3.72
CA ARG A 468 67.71 4.32 3.39
C ARG A 468 67.86 3.99 1.90
N VAL A 469 69.04 4.28 1.35
CA VAL A 469 69.39 3.90 -0.02
C VAL A 469 69.26 2.38 -0.19
N GLY A 470 68.68 1.96 -1.31
CA GLY A 470 68.37 0.58 -1.63
C GLY A 470 67.00 0.11 -1.10
N LYS A 471 66.30 0.89 -0.29
CA LYS A 471 64.98 0.53 0.27
C LYS A 471 63.82 1.05 -0.57
N LEU A 472 62.74 0.28 -0.57
CA LEU A 472 61.45 0.71 -1.11
C LEU A 472 60.84 1.78 -0.21
N LEU A 473 60.02 2.66 -0.78
CA LEU A 473 59.36 3.71 -0.04
C LEU A 473 58.55 3.15 1.14
N THR A 474 57.91 1.99 0.98
CA THR A 474 57.19 1.26 2.04
C THR A 474 58.07 0.71 3.17
N GLU A 475 59.39 0.58 2.98
CA GLU A 475 60.35 0.12 4.00
C GLU A 475 60.92 1.27 4.86
N ARG A 476 60.40 2.49 4.70
CA ARG A 476 60.76 3.64 5.55
C ARG A 476 60.42 3.38 7.02
N GLN A 477 61.20 3.97 7.93
CA GLN A 477 61.05 3.81 9.38
C GLN A 477 60.86 5.16 10.04
N SER A 478 60.09 5.27 11.11
CA SER A 478 60.01 6.51 11.88
C SER A 478 61.41 6.91 12.38
N ALA A 479 61.75 8.19 12.27
CA ALA A 479 62.97 8.73 12.86
C ALA A 479 62.82 8.68 14.40
N GLN A 480 63.71 7.95 15.07
CA GLN A 480 63.82 7.95 16.53
C GLN A 480 64.58 9.17 17.03
#